data_AF-A0A7J0FB33-F1
#
_entry.id   AF-A0A7J0FB33-F1
#
_cell.length_a   1.000
_cell.length_b   1.000
_cell.length_c   1.000
_cell.angle_alpha   90.00
_cell.angle_beta   90.00
_cell.angle_gamma   90.00
#
_symmetry.space_group_name_H-M   'P 1'
#
loop_
_entity.id
_entity.type
_entity.pdbx_description
1 polymer ?
#
loop_
_entity_poly.entity_id
_entity_poly.type
_entity_poly.pdbx_seq_one_letter_code
_entity_poly.pdbx_strand_id
1 'polypeptide(L)' 'MENLFGLLRIRIKRGINLAVRDVRSSDPYLVVKMGKQKLKTHVVRKDINPEWNEDLTLSISDPNVPIKLVG' A
#
# COMPACT_ATOMS: atom_id res chain seq x y z
N MET A 1 -28.25 4.40 4.52
CA MET A 1 -27.29 5.50 4.25
C MET A 1 -25.91 4.90 4.36
N GLU A 2 -25.10 5.02 3.31
CA GLU A 2 -23.69 4.64 3.40
C GLU A 2 -23.02 5.55 4.43
N ASN A 3 -22.69 5.01 5.61
CA ASN A 3 -21.97 5.75 6.64
C ASN A 3 -20.52 5.93 6.17
N LEU A 4 -20.24 7.07 5.54
CA LEU A 4 -18.89 7.52 5.26
C LEU A 4 -18.41 8.39 6.42
N PHE A 5 -17.48 7.88 7.22
CA PHE A 5 -16.82 8.65 8.30
C PHE A 5 -15.80 9.65 7.74
N GLY A 6 -15.21 9.38 6.58
CA GLY A 6 -14.28 10.29 5.93
C GLY A 6 -13.34 9.60 4.95
N LEU A 7 -12.33 10.33 4.50
CA LEU A 7 -11.28 9.85 3.61
C LEU A 7 -9.95 9.81 4.35
N LEU A 8 -9.24 8.67 4.27
CA LEU A 8 -7.90 8.51 4.80
C LEU A 8 -6.89 8.48 3.66
N ARG A 9 -6.06 9.52 3.54
CA ARG A 9 -4.93 9.56 2.61
C ARG A 9 -3.71 8.94 3.25
N ILE A 10 -3.19 7.87 2.64
CA ILE A 10 -2.00 7.13 3.06
C ILE A 10 -0.89 7.41 2.06
N ARG A 11 0.17 8.09 2.52
CA ARG A 11 1.38 8.31 1.72
C ARG A 11 2.34 7.14 1.90
N ILE A 12 2.47 6.30 0.88
CA ILE A 12 3.49 5.25 0.82
C ILE A 12 4.80 5.88 0.34
N LYS A 13 5.73 6.09 1.28
CA LYS A 13 7.02 6.72 0.98
C LYS A 13 7.98 5.76 0.30
N ARG A 14 8.46 4.76 1.05
CA ARG A 14 9.51 3.84 0.60
C ARG A 14 9.50 2.49 1.33
N GLY A 15 10.10 1.50 0.70
CA GLY A 15 10.51 0.23 1.31
C GLY A 15 11.99 0.28 1.69
N ILE A 16 12.39 -0.47 2.71
CA ILE A 16 13.78 -0.51 3.18
C ILE A 16 14.18 -1.97 3.29
N ASN A 17 15.25 -2.35 2.58
CA ASN A 17 15.86 -3.68 2.61
C ASN A 17 14.82 -4.81 2.44
N LEU A 18 14.00 -4.71 1.40
CA LEU A 18 13.00 -5.72 1.07
C LEU A 18 13.66 -7.04 0.66
N ALA A 19 12.94 -8.15 0.85
CA ALA A 19 13.41 -9.46 0.46
C ALA A 19 13.66 -9.52 -1.06
N VAL A 20 14.80 -10.10 -1.44
CA VAL A 20 15.11 -10.48 -2.82
C VAL A 20 14.23 -11.68 -3.21
N ARG A 21 13.41 -11.51 -4.25
CA ARG A 21 12.51 -12.56 -4.78
C ARG A 21 12.85 -12.97 -6.21
N ASP A 22 13.75 -12.24 -6.88
CA ASP A 22 14.41 -12.65 -8.10
C ASP A 22 15.87 -13.07 -7.82
N VAL A 23 16.74 -13.09 -8.84
CA VAL A 23 18.14 -13.52 -8.71
C VAL A 23 18.97 -12.59 -7.81
N ARG A 24 18.76 -11.28 -7.92
CA ARG A 24 19.56 -10.26 -7.20
C ARG A 24 18.74 -9.13 -6.60
N SER A 25 17.46 -9.02 -6.96
CA SER A 25 16.59 -7.92 -6.55
C SER A 25 15.12 -8.36 -6.55
N SER A 26 14.20 -7.41 -6.49
CA SER A 26 12.76 -7.60 -6.60
C SER A 26 12.14 -6.45 -7.39
N ASP A 27 10.93 -6.66 -7.90
CA ASP A 27 10.07 -5.63 -8.49
C ASP A 27 8.92 -5.27 -7.51
N PRO A 28 9.18 -4.59 -6.37
CA PRO A 28 8.19 -4.44 -5.32
C PRO A 28 7.07 -3.45 -5.66
N TYR A 29 5.88 -3.77 -5.16
CA TYR A 29 4.72 -2.90 -5.04
C TYR A 29 4.00 -3.20 -3.73
N LEU A 30 3.21 -2.25 -3.22
CA LEU A 30 2.45 -2.43 -1.99
C LEU A 30 0.96 -2.40 -2.26
N VAL A 31 0.24 -3.34 -1.67
CA VAL A 31 -1.23 -3.35 -1.65
C VAL A 31 -1.73 -2.93 -0.28
N VAL A 32 -2.56 -1.89 -0.25
CA VAL A 32 -3.27 -1.44 0.94
C VAL A 32 -4.69 -2.00 0.90
N LYS A 33 -5.08 -2.74 1.95
CA LYS A 33 -6.42 -3.33 2.08
C LYS A 33 -7.12 -2.82 3.34
N MET A 34 -8.40 -2.48 3.22
CA MET A 34 -9.28 -2.19 4.36
C MET A 34 -10.68 -2.70 4.04
N GLY A 35 -11.13 -3.74 4.74
CA GLY A 35 -12.37 -4.44 4.42
C GLY A 35 -12.36 -4.94 2.97
N LYS A 36 -13.30 -4.44 2.15
CA LYS A 36 -13.40 -4.77 0.71
C LYS A 36 -12.55 -3.86 -0.19
N GLN A 37 -12.04 -2.75 0.32
CA GLN A 37 -11.22 -1.83 -0.46
C GLN A 37 -9.80 -2.39 -0.62
N LYS A 38 -9.27 -2.30 -1.84
CA LYS A 38 -7.92 -2.72 -2.20
C LYS A 38 -7.33 -1.68 -3.16
N LEU A 39 -6.27 -1.02 -2.72
CA LEU A 39 -5.48 -0.08 -3.51
C LEU A 39 -4.06 -0.62 -3.66
N LYS A 40 -3.35 -0.23 -4.70
CA LYS A 40 -1.97 -0.66 -4.95
C LYS A 40 -1.12 0.52 -5.41
N THR A 41 0.15 0.51 -5.05
CA THR A 41 1.13 1.41 -5.64
C THR A 41 1.53 0.94 -7.03
N HIS A 42 2.27 1.79 -7.75
CA HIS A 42 3.05 1.33 -8.90
C HIS A 42 4.16 0.34 -8.47
N VAL A 43 4.68 -0.38 -9.46
CA VAL A 43 5.81 -1.30 -9.30
C VAL A 43 7.11 -0.52 -9.51
N VAL A 44 8.04 -0.62 -8.57
CA VAL A 44 9.42 -0.16 -8.76
C VAL A 44 10.24 -1.37 -9.20
N ARG A 45 11.02 -1.24 -10.27
CA ARG A 45 11.74 -2.38 -10.86
C ARG A 45 13.13 -2.53 -10.26
N LYS A 46 13.51 -3.78 -9.98
CA LYS A 46 14.85 -4.22 -9.56
C LYS A 46 15.42 -3.41 -8.40
N ASP A 47 14.61 -3.05 -7.42
CA ASP A 47 15.04 -2.29 -6.26
C ASP A 47 14.48 -2.86 -4.95
N ILE A 48 15.35 -3.18 -4.01
CA ILE A 48 14.97 -3.63 -2.65
C ILE A 48 14.80 -2.47 -1.67
N ASN A 49 15.08 -1.22 -2.08
CA ASN A 49 14.83 0.00 -1.34
C ASN A 49 13.93 0.96 -2.15
N PRO A 50 12.76 0.48 -2.64
CA PRO A 50 11.94 1.25 -3.56
C PRO A 50 11.43 2.54 -2.93
N GLU A 51 11.47 3.64 -3.68
CA GLU A 51 10.76 4.87 -3.35
C GLU A 51 9.50 4.98 -4.21
N TRP A 52 8.33 4.82 -3.58
CA TRP A 52 7.05 4.99 -4.29
C TRP A 52 6.58 6.44 -4.25
N ASN A 53 6.69 7.10 -3.09
CA ASN A 53 6.18 8.45 -2.85
C ASN A 53 4.75 8.66 -3.39
N GLU A 54 3.89 7.67 -3.20
CA GLU A 54 2.55 7.60 -3.78
C GLU A 54 1.46 7.76 -2.72
N ASP A 55 0.42 8.53 -3.03
CA ASP A 55 -0.74 8.73 -2.16
C ASP A 55 -1.89 7.80 -2.57
N LEU A 56 -2.35 6.97 -1.64
CA LEU A 56 -3.53 6.12 -1.79
C LEU A 56 -4.63 6.60 -0.83
N THR A 57 -5.87 6.74 -1.30
CA THR A 57 -6.98 7.28 -0.50
C THR A 57 -8.06 6.23 -0.27
N LEU A 58 -8.32 5.87 0.99
CA LEU A 58 -9.38 4.95 1.40
C LEU A 58 -10.61 5.72 1.90
N SER A 59 -11.80 5.19 1.61
CA SER A 59 -13.05 5.65 2.21
C SER A 59 -13.29 4.92 3.53
N ILE A 60 -13.39 5.63 4.65
CA ILE A 60 -13.59 5.02 5.97
C ILE A 60 -15.08 4.86 6.22
N SER A 61 -15.58 3.61 6.22
CA SER A 61 -16.97 3.30 6.59
C SER A 61 -17.10 2.75 8.02
N ASP A 62 -16.03 2.14 8.54
CA ASP A 62 -15.92 1.70 9.94
C ASP A 62 -14.46 1.89 10.39
N PRO A 63 -14.18 2.75 11.38
CA PRO A 63 -12.82 3.01 11.86
C PRO A 63 -12.19 1.81 12.60
N ASN A 64 -12.97 0.80 12.99
CA ASN A 64 -12.46 -0.40 13.66
C ASN A 64 -11.92 -1.45 12.68
N VAL A 65 -12.16 -1.28 11.38
CA VAL A 65 -11.65 -2.20 10.37
C VAL A 65 -10.15 -1.94 10.16
N PRO A 66 -9.27 -2.93 10.37
CA PRO A 66 -7.84 -2.72 10.27
C PRO A 66 -7.40 -2.51 8.82
N ILE A 67 -6.40 -1.66 8.66
CA ILE A 67 -5.65 -1.49 7.41
C ILE A 67 -4.55 -2.55 7.36
N LYS A 68 -4.50 -3.32 6.28
CA LYS A 68 -3.50 -4.35 6.05
C LYS A 68 -2.62 -3.96 4.87
N LEU A 69 -1.31 -4.05 5.06
CA LEU A 69 -0.32 -3.91 4.00
C LEU A 69 0.07 -5.31 3.52
N VAL A 70 0.09 -5.50 2.20
CA VAL A 70 0.49 -6.77 1.57
C VAL A 70 1.50 -6.46 0.48
N GLY A 71 2.65 -7.12 0.51
CA GLY A 71 3.73 -7.01 -0.47
C GLY A 71 4.44 -8.36 -0.64
#